data_AF-A0A5A8A3Q4-F1
#
_entry.id   AF-A0A5A8A3Q4-F1
#
_cell.length_a   1.000
_cell.length_b   1.000
_cell.length_c   1.000
_cell.angle_alpha   90.00
_cell.angle_beta   90.00
_cell.angle_gamma   90.00
#
_symmetry.space_group_name_H-M   'P 1'
#
loop_
_entity.id
_entity.type
_entity.pdbx_description
1 polymer ?
#
loop_
_entity_poly.entity_id
_entity_poly.type
_entity_poly.pdbx_seq_one_letter_code
_entity_poly.pdbx_strand_id
1 'polypeptide(L)'
;MAAKTRCAAAFLAAGLLTSLARANDSAAERGAGGLVLRREPGIVLVSADLSIASDRISVTCLFRNQVEEPRTVRIAFPLLPIEGRELSFSALALPQPDSPGFVGFTLTVDRGSPEAVVSFCRTDIRKTGPTTFRWEARDYVPDQDLRVLFVQPDPGTLVKR
;
A
#
# COMPACT_ATOMS: atom_id res chain seq x y z
N MET A 1 -40.32 56.81 23.75
CA MET A 1 -39.37 56.53 22.65
C MET A 1 -38.03 56.16 23.30
N ALA A 2 -37.67 54.86 23.30
CA ALA A 2 -36.31 54.31 23.47
C ALA A 2 -36.42 52.79 23.66
N ALA A 3 -36.12 52.04 22.60
CA ALA A 3 -36.19 50.58 22.55
C ALA A 3 -35.01 49.95 23.30
N LYS A 4 -35.28 48.92 24.11
CA LYS A 4 -34.26 48.09 24.76
C LYS A 4 -33.70 47.10 23.74
N THR A 5 -32.48 47.36 23.26
CA THR A 5 -31.74 46.49 22.34
C THR A 5 -31.38 45.17 23.04
N ARG A 6 -31.93 44.05 22.55
CA ARG A 6 -31.57 42.69 23.00
C ARG A 6 -30.29 42.27 22.28
N CYS A 7 -29.24 41.96 23.04
CA CYS A 7 -28.06 41.28 22.49
C CYS A 7 -28.45 39.87 22.06
N ALA A 8 -28.63 39.66 20.76
CA ALA A 8 -28.71 38.32 20.18
C ALA A 8 -27.29 37.77 20.07
N ALA A 9 -26.94 36.79 20.91
CA ALA A 9 -25.73 36.00 20.75
C ALA A 9 -25.89 35.12 19.50
N ALA A 10 -25.24 35.51 18.41
CA ALA A 10 -25.13 34.68 17.22
C ALA A 10 -24.16 33.53 17.51
N PHE A 11 -24.70 32.34 17.80
CA PHE A 11 -23.93 31.10 17.73
C PHE A 11 -23.59 30.85 16.26
N LEU A 12 -22.36 31.18 15.86
CA LEU A 12 -21.77 30.69 14.62
C LEU A 12 -21.64 29.16 14.75
N ALA A 13 -22.61 28.43 14.22
CA ALA A 13 -22.49 27.01 13.97
C ALA A 13 -21.50 26.81 12.81
N ALA A 14 -20.21 26.80 13.11
CA ALA A 14 -19.18 26.32 12.20
C ALA A 14 -19.36 24.80 12.06
N GLY A 15 -20.17 24.39 11.08
CA GLY A 15 -20.34 22.99 10.73
C GLY A 15 -19.00 22.42 10.26
N LEU A 16 -18.38 21.59 11.09
CA LEU A 16 -17.28 20.73 10.65
C LEU A 16 -17.84 19.77 9.59
N LEU A 17 -17.54 20.05 8.34
CA LEU A 17 -17.62 19.09 7.25
C LEU A 17 -16.50 18.07 7.44
N THR A 18 -16.67 17.12 8.36
CA THR A 18 -15.80 15.96 8.45
C THR A 18 -16.06 15.12 7.20
N SER A 19 -15.23 15.29 6.17
CA SER A 19 -15.22 14.40 5.02
C SER A 19 -15.02 12.98 5.54
N LEU A 20 -15.99 12.09 5.32
CA LEU A 20 -15.75 10.67 5.46
C LEU A 20 -14.76 10.27 4.37
N ALA A 21 -13.47 10.29 4.69
CA ALA A 21 -12.46 9.60 3.90
C ALA A 21 -12.80 8.11 3.95
N ARG A 22 -13.38 7.59 2.85
CA ARG A 22 -13.64 6.16 2.72
C ARG A 22 -12.33 5.50 2.29
N ALA A 23 -11.71 4.74 3.18
CA ALA A 23 -10.62 3.85 2.83
C ALA A 23 -11.11 2.85 1.76
N ASN A 24 -10.32 2.65 0.72
CA ASN A 24 -10.60 1.63 -0.30
C ASN A 24 -10.02 0.30 0.19
N ASP A 25 -10.82 -0.46 0.95
CA ASP A 25 -10.43 -1.78 1.49
C ASP A 25 -10.43 -2.90 0.41
N SER A 26 -10.26 -2.53 -0.85
CA SER A 26 -10.29 -3.48 -1.95
C SER A 26 -8.92 -4.13 -2.13
N ALA A 27 -8.91 -5.47 -2.16
CA ALA A 27 -7.83 -6.28 -2.69
C ALA A 27 -8.04 -6.48 -4.20
N ALA A 28 -7.03 -6.98 -4.91
CA ALA A 28 -7.13 -7.24 -6.34
C ALA A 28 -7.41 -8.72 -6.62
N GLU A 29 -8.46 -9.03 -7.36
CA GLU A 29 -8.80 -10.37 -7.84
C GLU A 29 -8.59 -10.46 -9.36
N ARG A 30 -8.25 -11.64 -9.90
CA ARG A 30 -8.12 -11.83 -11.35
C ARG A 30 -9.48 -12.23 -11.94
N GLY A 31 -10.13 -11.33 -12.67
CA GLY A 31 -11.37 -11.61 -13.41
C GLY A 31 -11.13 -11.85 -14.90
N ALA A 32 -12.20 -12.16 -15.65
CA ALA A 32 -12.15 -12.45 -17.10
C ALA A 32 -11.66 -11.27 -17.97
N GLY A 33 -11.48 -10.08 -17.41
CA GLY A 33 -10.99 -8.88 -18.10
C GLY A 33 -9.81 -8.18 -17.41
N GLY A 34 -9.11 -8.83 -16.47
CA GLY A 34 -7.96 -8.24 -15.77
C GLY A 34 -8.16 -8.13 -14.26
N LEU A 35 -7.50 -7.15 -13.62
CA LEU A 35 -7.60 -6.91 -12.18
C LEU A 35 -8.97 -6.33 -11.83
N VAL A 36 -9.68 -6.98 -10.91
CA VAL A 36 -10.94 -6.51 -10.35
C VAL A 36 -10.71 -6.23 -8.87
N LEU A 37 -10.93 -4.98 -8.45
CA LEU A 37 -10.83 -4.61 -7.04
C LEU A 37 -12.06 -5.15 -6.29
N ARG A 38 -11.83 -6.02 -5.30
CA ARG A 38 -12.86 -6.70 -4.51
C ARG A 38 -12.51 -6.60 -3.03
N ARG A 39 -13.51 -6.37 -2.20
CA ARG A 39 -13.35 -6.34 -0.75
C ARG A 39 -12.92 -7.73 -0.26
N GLU A 40 -11.85 -7.80 0.54
CA GLU A 40 -11.39 -9.03 1.19
C GLU A 40 -11.96 -9.11 2.62
N PRO A 41 -12.89 -10.02 2.93
CA PRO A 41 -13.47 -10.13 4.28
C PRO A 41 -12.41 -10.49 5.33
N GLY A 42 -12.45 -9.83 6.49
CA GLY A 42 -11.51 -10.07 7.59
C GLY A 42 -10.13 -9.43 7.40
N ILE A 43 -9.88 -8.77 6.27
CA ILE A 43 -8.68 -7.97 6.03
C ILE A 43 -9.08 -6.51 5.93
N VAL A 44 -8.39 -5.64 6.64
CA VAL A 44 -8.62 -4.19 6.59
C VAL A 44 -7.34 -3.48 6.16
N LEU A 45 -7.47 -2.58 5.19
CA LEU A 45 -6.42 -1.62 4.87
C LEU A 45 -6.48 -0.50 5.92
N VAL A 46 -5.52 -0.51 6.84
CA VAL A 46 -5.44 0.48 7.93
C VAL A 46 -4.99 1.83 7.38
N SER A 47 -3.97 1.83 6.52
CA SER A 47 -3.50 3.04 5.82
C SER A 47 -2.88 2.69 4.48
N ALA A 48 -2.98 3.63 3.54
CA ALA A 48 -2.25 3.62 2.28
C ALA A 48 -1.69 5.01 2.02
N ASP A 49 -0.37 5.13 2.08
CA ASP A 49 0.35 6.38 1.88
C ASP A 49 1.04 6.36 0.51
N LEU A 50 0.57 7.19 -0.41
CA LEU A 50 1.14 7.39 -1.75
C LEU A 50 1.90 8.71 -1.78
N SER A 51 3.18 8.65 -2.17
CA SER A 51 3.98 9.82 -2.49
C SER A 51 4.57 9.72 -3.90
N ILE A 52 4.52 10.82 -4.63
CA ILE A 52 5.01 10.93 -6.00
C ILE A 52 6.05 12.05 -6.03
N ALA A 53 7.25 11.70 -6.47
CA ALA A 53 8.36 12.60 -6.77
C ALA A 53 8.75 12.46 -8.25
N SER A 54 9.53 13.40 -8.76
CA SER A 54 9.94 13.43 -10.17
C SER A 54 10.71 12.17 -10.62
N ASP A 55 11.37 11.49 -9.68
CA ASP A 55 12.21 10.32 -9.93
C ASP A 55 11.68 9.03 -9.26
N ARG A 56 10.58 9.12 -8.49
CA ARG A 56 10.11 7.98 -7.68
C ARG A 56 8.63 8.06 -7.31
N ILE A 57 7.96 6.92 -7.38
CA ILE A 57 6.64 6.69 -6.78
C ILE A 57 6.83 5.75 -5.60
N SER A 58 6.32 6.12 -4.42
CA SER A 58 6.35 5.26 -3.23
C SER A 58 4.94 5.01 -2.72
N VAL A 59 4.63 3.75 -2.45
CA VAL A 59 3.36 3.32 -1.86
C VAL A 59 3.66 2.51 -0.61
N THR A 60 3.13 2.94 0.54
CA THR A 60 3.20 2.19 1.80
C THR A 60 1.78 1.75 2.17
N CYS A 61 1.55 0.44 2.28
CA CYS A 61 0.25 -0.09 2.67
C CYS A 61 0.37 -0.87 3.99
N LEU A 62 -0.49 -0.55 4.96
CA LEU A 62 -0.63 -1.28 6.20
C LEU A 62 -1.94 -2.08 6.18
N PHE A 63 -1.84 -3.40 6.04
CA PHE A 63 -2.99 -4.29 6.13
C PHE A 63 -3.03 -4.98 7.50
N ARG A 64 -4.24 -5.20 8.01
CA ARG A 64 -4.49 -5.94 9.25
C ARG A 64 -5.43 -7.12 8.99
N ASN A 65 -4.99 -8.31 9.36
CA ASN A 65 -5.89 -9.46 9.52
C ASN A 65 -6.66 -9.31 10.84
N GLN A 66 -7.99 -9.31 10.77
CA GLN A 66 -8.90 -9.15 11.90
C GLN A 66 -9.56 -10.47 12.33
N VAL A 67 -9.22 -11.58 11.68
CA VAL A 67 -9.69 -12.92 12.04
C VAL A 67 -8.52 -13.78 12.52
N GLU A 68 -8.82 -14.88 13.21
CA GLU A 68 -7.81 -15.82 13.73
C GLU A 68 -7.25 -16.74 12.63
N GLU A 69 -7.99 -16.92 11.54
CA GLU A 69 -7.60 -17.76 10.41
C GLU A 69 -6.60 -17.06 9.47
N PRO A 70 -5.66 -17.80 8.86
CA PRO A 70 -4.79 -17.25 7.82
C PRO A 70 -5.61 -16.83 6.60
N ARG A 71 -5.32 -15.64 6.07
CA ARG A 71 -5.93 -15.09 4.85
C ARG A 71 -4.88 -14.86 3.78
N THR A 72 -5.20 -15.24 2.54
CA THR A 72 -4.37 -14.94 1.37
C THR A 72 -4.97 -13.75 0.65
N VAL A 73 -4.21 -12.66 0.59
CA VAL A 73 -4.66 -11.41 -0.01
C VAL A 73 -3.77 -11.09 -1.20
N ARG A 74 -4.38 -10.72 -2.32
CA ARG A 74 -3.64 -10.24 -3.47
C ARG A 74 -3.69 -8.72 -3.52
N ILE A 75 -2.51 -8.12 -3.42
CA ILE A 75 -2.31 -6.69 -3.55
C ILE A 75 -1.77 -6.44 -4.95
N ALA A 76 -2.45 -5.60 -5.72
CA ALA A 76 -1.95 -5.16 -7.01
C ALA A 76 -1.51 -3.71 -6.93
N PHE A 77 -0.31 -3.45 -7.47
CA PHE A 77 0.17 -2.11 -7.73
C PHE A 77 0.02 -1.88 -9.23
N PRO A 78 -1.06 -1.24 -9.70
CA PRO A 78 -1.18 -0.93 -11.11
C PRO A 78 -0.06 0.04 -11.48
N LEU A 79 0.93 -0.46 -12.21
CA LEU A 79 1.84 0.40 -12.94
C LEU A 79 1.01 0.96 -14.09
N LEU A 80 0.82 2.29 -14.10
CA LEU A 80 0.24 2.96 -15.26
C LEU A 80 1.11 2.58 -16.46
N PRO A 81 0.53 2.12 -17.59
CA PRO A 81 1.30 1.93 -18.79
C PRO A 81 1.84 3.31 -19.19
N ILE A 82 3.13 3.50 -18.97
CA ILE A 82 3.82 4.67 -19.48
C ILE A 82 4.09 4.35 -20.95
N GLU A 83 3.16 4.71 -21.83
CA GLU A 83 3.46 4.69 -23.25
C GLU A 83 4.52 5.77 -23.52
N GLY A 84 5.74 5.35 -23.84
CA GLY A 84 6.86 6.25 -24.11
C GLY A 84 6.54 7.32 -25.17
N ARG A 85 5.57 7.05 -26.07
CA ARG A 85 5.09 7.99 -27.09
C ARG A 85 4.30 9.19 -26.54
N GLU A 86 3.56 9.04 -25.43
CA GLU A 86 2.83 10.16 -24.81
C GLU A 86 3.75 11.00 -23.91
N LEU A 87 4.80 10.39 -23.34
CA LEU A 87 5.84 11.11 -22.60
C LEU A 87 6.86 11.81 -23.50
N SER A 88 6.95 11.49 -24.80
CA SER A 88 7.80 12.22 -25.77
C SER A 88 7.51 13.73 -25.83
N PHE A 89 6.36 14.20 -25.32
CA PHE A 89 6.00 15.61 -25.25
C PHE A 89 6.28 16.28 -23.90
N SER A 90 6.80 15.57 -22.90
CA SER A 90 7.17 16.11 -21.58
C SER A 90 8.62 15.80 -21.23
N ALA A 91 9.34 16.78 -20.71
CA ALA A 91 10.81 16.82 -20.56
C ALA A 91 11.45 15.84 -19.53
N LEU A 92 10.95 14.61 -19.43
CA LEU A 92 11.54 13.53 -18.62
C LEU A 92 12.18 12.50 -19.56
N ALA A 93 13.50 12.59 -19.72
CA ALA A 93 14.27 11.59 -20.46
C ALA A 93 14.22 10.25 -19.71
N LEU A 94 13.37 9.33 -20.19
CA LEU A 94 13.36 7.96 -19.68
C LEU A 94 14.69 7.27 -20.04
N PRO A 95 15.31 6.51 -19.11
CA PRO A 95 16.59 5.85 -19.36
C PRO A 95 16.57 4.86 -20.54
N GLN A 96 15.41 4.30 -20.90
CA GLN A 96 15.22 3.42 -22.06
C GLN A 96 13.73 3.35 -22.46
N PRO A 97 13.28 4.10 -23.49
CA PRO A 97 11.86 4.14 -23.88
C PRO A 97 11.34 2.83 -24.51
N ASP A 98 12.23 1.96 -25.00
CA ASP A 98 11.86 0.75 -25.76
C ASP A 98 11.92 -0.56 -24.96
N SER A 99 12.26 -0.51 -23.66
CA SER A 99 12.39 -1.72 -22.83
C SER A 99 11.27 -1.81 -21.79
N PRO A 100 10.39 -2.82 -21.80
CA PRO A 100 9.22 -2.91 -20.91
C PRO A 100 9.56 -2.98 -19.42
N GLY A 101 10.84 -3.15 -19.08
CA GLY A 101 11.34 -3.26 -17.71
C GLY A 101 11.98 -2.00 -17.11
N PHE A 102 12.19 -0.89 -17.85
CA PHE A 102 13.12 0.21 -17.51
C PHE A 102 13.01 0.84 -16.09
N VAL A 103 12.01 0.47 -15.30
CA VAL A 103 11.82 0.85 -13.90
C VAL A 103 12.59 -0.06 -12.94
N GLY A 104 13.26 0.57 -11.96
CA GLY A 104 13.78 -0.14 -10.80
C GLY A 104 12.65 -0.45 -9.82
N PHE A 105 12.59 -1.68 -9.31
CA PHE A 105 11.64 -2.11 -8.30
C PHE A 105 12.36 -2.37 -6.98
N THR A 106 11.81 -1.85 -5.88
CA THR A 106 12.29 -2.13 -4.52
C THR A 106 11.11 -2.55 -3.66
N LEU A 107 11.14 -3.78 -3.16
CA LEU A 107 10.21 -4.27 -2.15
C LEU A 107 10.89 -4.22 -0.78
N THR A 108 10.23 -3.62 0.20
CA THR A 108 10.59 -3.77 1.61
C THR A 108 9.48 -4.50 2.36
N VAL A 109 9.84 -5.58 3.03
CA VAL A 109 8.93 -6.41 3.83
C VAL A 109 9.28 -6.22 5.30
N ASP A 110 8.33 -5.74 6.09
CA ASP A 110 8.46 -5.61 7.54
C ASP A 110 7.58 -6.66 8.24
N ARG A 111 8.22 -7.54 9.02
CA ARG A 111 7.53 -8.61 9.75
C ARG A 111 6.95 -8.14 11.10
N GLY A 112 7.15 -6.87 11.48
CA GLY A 112 6.60 -6.23 12.67
C GLY A 112 7.25 -6.64 14.00
N SER A 113 7.69 -7.89 14.15
CA SER A 113 8.39 -8.39 15.34
C SER A 113 9.61 -9.24 14.97
N PRO A 114 10.75 -9.12 15.68
CA PRO A 114 11.91 -9.99 15.48
C PRO A 114 11.64 -11.48 15.72
N GLU A 115 10.45 -11.88 16.16
CA GLU A 115 10.06 -13.28 16.34
C GLU A 115 9.15 -13.82 15.22
N ALA A 116 8.50 -12.94 14.43
CA ALA A 116 7.60 -13.33 13.35
C ALA A 116 8.33 -13.91 12.14
N VAL A 117 8.00 -15.13 11.69
CA VAL A 117 8.62 -15.69 10.49
C VAL A 117 8.00 -15.08 9.24
N VAL A 118 8.85 -14.78 8.24
CA VAL A 118 8.39 -14.35 6.92
C VAL A 118 9.01 -15.25 5.85
N SER A 119 8.22 -15.69 4.88
CA SER A 119 8.68 -16.47 3.72
C SER A 119 8.39 -15.72 2.43
N PHE A 120 9.30 -15.80 1.46
CA PHE A 120 9.24 -15.07 0.21
C PHE A 120 9.68 -15.95 -0.97
N CYS A 121 9.04 -15.76 -2.13
CA CYS A 121 9.27 -16.60 -3.32
C CYS A 121 10.37 -16.11 -4.27
N ARG A 122 11.07 -15.00 -3.96
CA ARG A 122 12.25 -14.56 -4.73
C ARG A 122 13.54 -14.86 -3.99
N THR A 123 14.61 -15.00 -4.76
CA THR A 123 15.98 -15.09 -4.26
C THR A 123 16.56 -13.70 -3.96
N ASP A 124 17.72 -13.66 -3.33
CA ASP A 124 18.51 -12.42 -3.14
C ASP A 124 17.83 -11.35 -2.26
N ILE A 125 16.92 -11.77 -1.39
CA ILE A 125 16.37 -10.90 -0.34
C ILE A 125 17.41 -10.70 0.76
N ARG A 126 17.60 -9.45 1.18
CA ARG A 126 18.58 -9.08 2.22
C ARG A 126 17.88 -8.54 3.46
N LYS A 127 18.35 -8.94 4.65
CA LYS A 127 17.89 -8.35 5.91
C LYS A 127 18.49 -6.95 6.05
N THR A 128 17.64 -5.94 6.20
CA THR A 128 18.03 -4.51 6.31
C THR A 128 17.87 -3.93 7.72
N GLY A 129 17.21 -4.67 8.61
CA GLY A 129 16.99 -4.26 9.99
C GLY A 129 16.47 -5.41 10.85
N PRO A 130 16.11 -5.16 12.13
CA PRO A 130 15.61 -6.20 13.03
C PRO A 130 14.39 -6.96 12.49
N THR A 131 13.48 -6.24 11.82
CA THR A 131 12.22 -6.76 11.29
C THR A 131 12.08 -6.59 9.77
N THR A 132 13.01 -5.87 9.13
CA THR A 132 12.87 -5.46 7.72
C THR A 132 13.79 -6.23 6.79
N PHE A 133 13.24 -6.59 5.64
CA PHE A 133 13.93 -7.23 4.54
C PHE A 133 13.70 -6.44 3.26
N ARG A 134 14.71 -6.38 2.39
CA ARG A 134 14.62 -5.66 1.11
C ARG A 134 14.97 -6.58 -0.04
N TRP A 135 14.22 -6.44 -1.12
CA TRP A 135 14.52 -7.03 -2.41
C TRP A 135 14.51 -5.93 -3.48
N GLU A 136 15.46 -6.00 -4.39
CA GLU A 136 15.63 -4.99 -5.45
C GLU A 136 15.79 -5.70 -6.79
N ALA A 137 15.16 -5.14 -7.81
CA ALA A 137 15.28 -5.58 -9.19
C ALA A 137 15.45 -4.35 -10.09
N ARG A 138 16.33 -4.47 -11.09
CA ARG A 138 16.46 -3.51 -12.19
C ARG A 138 15.83 -4.12 -13.42
N ASP A 139 15.32 -3.29 -14.32
CA ASP A 139 14.69 -3.74 -15.56
C ASP A 139 13.56 -4.76 -15.32
N TYR A 140 12.78 -4.57 -14.24
CA TYR A 140 11.91 -5.61 -13.70
C TYR A 140 10.58 -5.73 -14.47
N VAL A 141 10.40 -6.88 -15.12
CA VAL A 141 9.12 -7.30 -15.68
C VAL A 141 8.57 -8.46 -14.83
N PRO A 142 7.41 -8.29 -14.16
CA PRO A 142 6.82 -9.37 -13.35
C PRO A 142 6.44 -10.59 -14.20
N ASP A 143 7.02 -11.75 -13.86
CA ASP A 143 6.71 -13.07 -14.43
C ASP A 143 5.61 -13.82 -13.64
N GLN A 144 5.43 -13.49 -12.37
CA GLN A 144 4.43 -14.06 -11.47
C GLN A 144 4.11 -13.14 -10.29
N ASP A 145 3.00 -13.41 -9.60
CA ASP A 145 2.62 -12.72 -8.36
C ASP A 145 3.69 -12.93 -7.26
N LEU A 146 4.03 -11.84 -6.56
CA LEU A 146 4.90 -11.91 -5.37
C LEU A 146 4.12 -12.49 -4.19
N ARG A 147 4.55 -13.65 -3.69
CA ARG A 147 3.96 -14.30 -2.51
C ARG A 147 4.83 -14.04 -1.29
N VAL A 148 4.25 -13.36 -0.30
CA VAL A 148 4.83 -13.14 1.03
C VAL A 148 3.93 -13.83 2.05
N LEU A 149 4.49 -14.74 2.83
CA LEU A 149 3.79 -15.37 3.96
C LEU A 149 4.32 -14.78 5.26
N PHE A 150 3.43 -14.27 6.10
CA PHE A 150 3.73 -13.84 7.46
C PHE A 150 3.19 -14.87 8.45
N VAL A 151 4.02 -15.30 9.39
CA VAL A 151 3.66 -16.20 10.49
C VAL A 151 4.06 -15.53 11.78
N GLN A 152 3.08 -15.17 12.61
CA GLN A 152 3.33 -14.61 13.93
C GLN A 152 3.46 -15.74 14.95
N PRO A 153 4.39 -15.67 15.90
CA PRO A 153 4.44 -16.60 17.02
C PRO A 153 3.18 -16.42 17.87
N ASP A 154 2.61 -17.54 18.33
CA ASP A 154 1.52 -17.51 19.28
C ASP A 154 2.03 -16.97 20.64
N PRO A 155 1.47 -15.86 21.16
CA PRO A 155 1.86 -15.32 22.46
C PRO A 155 1.70 -16.33 23.61
N GLY A 156 0.84 -17.36 23.47
CA GLY A 156 0.69 -18.44 24.45
C GLY A 156 1.86 -19.42 24.51
N THR A 157 2.72 -19.45 23.49
CA THR A 157 3.83 -20.42 23.39
C THR A 157 5.15 -19.85 23.93
N LEU A 158 5.27 -18.52 24.08
CA LEU A 158 6.49 -17.84 24.51
C LEU A 158 6.72 -17.85 26.04
N VAL A 159 5.75 -18.31 26.83
CA VAL A 159 5.86 -18.40 28.31
C VAL A 159 6.53 -19.71 28.77
N LYS A 160 6.90 -20.63 27.87
CA LYS A 160 7.43 -21.96 28.22
C LYS A 160 8.93 -22.19 27.99
N ARG A 161 9.78 -21.17 28.15
CA ARG A 161 11.24 -21.40 28.17
C ARG A 161 11.89 -20.79 29.41
#